data_AF-A0AA38RUN0-F1
#
_entry.id   AF-A0AA38RUN0-F1
#
_cell.length_a   1.000
_cell.length_b   1.000
_cell.length_c   1.000
_cell.angle_alpha   90.00
_cell.angle_beta   90.00
_cell.angle_gamma   90.00
#
_symmetry.space_group_name_H-M   'P 1'
#
loop_
_entity.id
_entity.type
_entity.pdbx_description
1 polymer ?
#
loop_
_entity_poly.entity_id
_entity_poly.type
_entity_poly.pdbx_seq_one_letter_code
_entity_poly.pdbx_strand_id
1 'polypeptide(L)'
;MAGKQPDFLTWAKTKGLHVNGIGLTHRPGRGRAVLARRRLKKGETILSVPIETIRSLHTVPNRVARKFPSHTSIHCLLALDIALDTSADFAPWRETMPKLEDFEAAQPFFWHEDLQALLPKPAKELLVKHQATFHEHWDLVSGAFPKLRREGYLHSWFLAGTRSFYYETPKMLEYPVMDRLALMPAADLFNHAETGCEVSFTPTAYTVSADRSYRPGEEICISYGEHSNDFLLTEYGFVLSDNCWDMVCIDDVVLDTLSPWQAAQMQKEGLLGRFLLDSNGIPCRKTRRRFGGV
;
A
#
# COMPACT_ATOMS: atom_id res chain seq x y z
N MET A 1 14.57 -13.48 -35.05
CA MET A 1 14.75 -14.00 -33.68
C MET A 1 14.43 -12.87 -32.72
N ALA A 2 13.26 -12.89 -32.07
CA ALA A 2 12.92 -11.89 -31.06
C ALA A 2 13.84 -12.10 -29.85
N GLY A 3 14.67 -11.11 -29.54
CA GLY A 3 15.56 -11.17 -28.38
C GLY A 3 14.74 -11.37 -27.11
N LYS A 4 15.10 -12.38 -26.31
CA LYS A 4 14.49 -12.64 -25.00
C LYS A 4 14.66 -11.36 -24.16
N GLN A 5 13.57 -10.70 -23.77
CA GLN A 5 13.64 -9.57 -22.84
C GLN A 5 14.42 -10.02 -21.59
N PRO A 6 15.37 -9.21 -21.08
CA PRO A 6 16.09 -9.55 -19.86
C PRO A 6 15.11 -9.67 -18.71
N ASP A 7 15.32 -10.66 -17.84
CA ASP A 7 14.59 -10.83 -16.58
C ASP A 7 14.61 -9.53 -15.77
N PHE A 8 13.48 -9.12 -15.19
CA PHE A 8 13.32 -7.85 -14.49
C PHE A 8 14.40 -7.63 -13.41
N LEU A 9 14.77 -8.67 -12.66
CA LEU A 9 15.81 -8.56 -11.64
C LEU A 9 17.21 -8.34 -12.23
N THR A 10 17.43 -8.74 -13.49
CA THR A 10 18.65 -8.40 -14.23
C THR A 10 18.65 -6.93 -14.63
N TRP A 11 17.52 -6.40 -15.10
CA TRP A 11 17.37 -4.95 -15.32
C TRP A 11 17.53 -4.14 -14.03
N ALA A 12 16.93 -4.59 -12.92
CA ALA A 12 17.04 -3.93 -11.63
C ALA A 12 18.51 -3.77 -11.20
N LYS A 13 19.35 -4.79 -11.43
CA LYS A 13 20.79 -4.71 -11.16
C LYS A 13 21.50 -3.65 -12.00
N THR A 14 21.09 -3.41 -13.25
CA THR A 14 21.69 -2.34 -14.08
C THR A 14 21.32 -0.94 -13.57
N LYS A 15 20.27 -0.83 -12.75
CA LYS A 15 19.89 0.38 -12.01
C LYS A 15 20.58 0.54 -10.66
N GLY A 16 21.46 -0.40 -10.30
CA GLY A 16 22.19 -0.37 -9.03
C GLY A 16 21.52 -1.12 -7.88
N LEU A 17 20.37 -1.77 -8.12
CA LEU A 17 19.74 -2.59 -7.08
C LEU A 17 20.61 -3.80 -6.76
N HIS A 18 20.86 -4.01 -5.47
CA HIS A 18 21.51 -5.23 -5.01
C HIS A 18 20.45 -6.31 -4.78
N VAL A 19 20.45 -7.35 -5.62
CA VAL A 19 19.52 -8.48 -5.53
C VAL A 19 20.30 -9.74 -5.18
N ASN A 20 20.06 -10.28 -3.99
CA ASN A 20 20.88 -11.35 -3.42
C ASN A 20 20.07 -12.61 -3.11
N GLY A 21 20.24 -13.64 -3.94
CA GLY A 21 19.68 -14.97 -3.68
C GLY A 21 18.15 -15.06 -3.79
N ILE A 22 17.49 -14.06 -4.37
CA ILE A 22 16.05 -14.02 -4.60
C ILE A 22 15.70 -14.11 -6.09
N GLY A 23 14.45 -14.49 -6.39
CA GLY A 23 13.90 -14.49 -7.73
C GLY A 23 12.39 -14.28 -7.73
N LEU A 24 11.82 -14.09 -8.92
CA LEU A 24 10.38 -13.92 -9.09
C LEU A 24 9.70 -15.21 -9.51
N THR A 25 8.46 -15.38 -9.07
CA THR A 25 7.53 -16.41 -9.53
C THR A 25 6.10 -15.87 -9.54
N HIS A 26 5.16 -16.66 -10.06
CA HIS A 26 3.74 -16.44 -9.87
C HIS A 26 3.20 -17.44 -8.83
N ARG A 27 2.32 -16.97 -7.93
CA ARG A 27 1.64 -17.76 -6.91
C ARG A 27 0.13 -17.62 -7.11
N PRO A 28 -0.60 -18.74 -7.30
CA PRO A 28 -2.06 -18.69 -7.42
C PRO A 28 -2.69 -17.92 -6.24
N GLY A 29 -3.60 -17.00 -6.55
CA GLY A 29 -4.29 -16.17 -5.56
C GLY A 29 -3.45 -15.05 -4.91
N ARG A 30 -2.13 -14.99 -5.15
CA ARG A 30 -1.24 -13.95 -4.61
C ARG A 30 -0.51 -13.15 -5.69
N GLY A 31 -0.71 -13.51 -6.96
CA GLY A 31 -0.05 -12.85 -8.08
C GLY A 31 1.45 -13.11 -8.11
N ARG A 32 2.25 -12.08 -8.39
CA ARG A 32 3.71 -12.20 -8.40
C ARG A 32 4.23 -12.35 -6.97
N ALA A 33 5.28 -13.14 -6.80
CA ALA A 33 5.90 -13.36 -5.49
C ALA A 33 7.42 -13.42 -5.58
N VAL A 34 8.08 -13.01 -4.51
CA VAL A 34 9.53 -13.18 -4.32
C VAL A 34 9.79 -14.53 -3.66
N LEU A 35 10.76 -15.28 -4.17
CA LEU A 35 11.19 -16.55 -3.60
C LEU A 35 12.70 -16.62 -3.39
N ALA A 36 13.12 -17.45 -2.45
CA ALA A 36 14.52 -17.78 -2.24
C ALA A 36 15.04 -18.70 -3.37
N ARG A 37 16.09 -18.30 -4.07
CA ARG A 37 16.77 -19.12 -5.11
C ARG A 37 17.88 -20.00 -4.55
N ARG A 38 18.31 -19.70 -3.33
CA ARG A 38 19.29 -20.48 -2.57
C ARG A 38 18.90 -20.46 -1.09
N ARG A 39 19.67 -21.15 -0.25
CA ARG A 39 19.54 -20.97 1.20
C ARG A 39 19.93 -19.54 1.58
N LEU A 40 19.08 -18.90 2.38
CA LEU A 40 19.30 -17.56 2.97
C LEU A 40 19.37 -17.70 4.49
N LYS A 41 20.19 -16.88 5.14
CA LYS A 41 20.30 -16.83 6.61
C LYS A 41 19.51 -15.66 7.19
N LYS A 42 19.07 -15.79 8.44
CA LYS A 42 18.48 -14.66 9.18
C LYS A 42 19.50 -13.50 9.23
N GLY A 43 19.01 -12.27 9.05
CA GLY A 43 19.78 -11.04 9.01
C GLY A 43 20.49 -10.78 7.68
N GLU A 44 20.40 -11.69 6.71
CA GLU A 44 21.03 -11.51 5.41
C GLU A 44 20.23 -10.49 4.58
N THR A 45 20.89 -9.44 4.09
CA THR A 45 20.27 -8.48 3.16
C THR A 45 20.05 -9.15 1.80
N ILE A 46 18.79 -9.19 1.37
CA ILE A 46 18.33 -9.87 0.15
C ILE A 46 17.99 -8.89 -0.98
N LEU A 47 17.63 -7.66 -0.62
CA LEU A 47 17.39 -6.56 -1.54
C LEU A 47 17.95 -5.26 -0.94
N SER A 48 18.67 -4.48 -1.74
CA SER A 48 18.98 -3.07 -1.47
C SER A 48 18.55 -2.22 -2.65
N VAL A 49 17.70 -1.23 -2.40
CA VAL A 49 17.16 -0.28 -3.37
C VAL A 49 17.82 1.08 -3.13
N PRO A 50 18.74 1.52 -4.01
CA PRO A 50 19.35 2.84 -3.90
C PRO A 50 18.32 3.96 -4.02
N ILE A 51 18.50 5.05 -3.28
CA ILE A 51 17.52 6.16 -3.25
C ILE A 51 17.28 6.77 -4.62
N GLU A 52 18.30 6.84 -5.48
CA GLU A 52 18.18 7.35 -6.85
C GLU A 52 17.21 6.55 -7.74
N THR A 53 16.85 5.33 -7.32
CA THR A 53 15.88 4.47 -8.03
C THR A 53 14.48 4.53 -7.45
N ILE A 54 14.32 5.14 -6.27
CA ILE A 54 13.03 5.27 -5.58
C ILE A 54 12.22 6.37 -6.26
N ARG A 55 10.94 6.09 -6.56
CA ARG A 55 10.02 7.14 -6.99
C ARG A 55 9.27 7.72 -5.80
N SER A 56 9.47 9.00 -5.51
CA SER A 56 8.79 9.73 -4.43
C SER A 56 8.65 11.21 -4.81
N LEU A 57 8.22 12.08 -3.89
CA LEU A 57 8.01 13.50 -4.15
C LEU A 57 9.20 14.20 -4.83
N HIS A 58 10.43 13.81 -4.47
CA HIS A 58 11.65 14.40 -5.01
C HIS A 58 11.98 13.95 -6.45
N THR A 59 11.37 12.88 -6.95
CA THR A 59 11.57 12.40 -8.33
C THR A 59 10.49 12.87 -9.29
N VAL A 60 9.35 13.37 -8.78
CA VAL A 60 8.30 13.95 -9.62
C VAL A 60 8.90 15.13 -10.41
N PRO A 61 8.87 15.11 -11.77
CA PRO A 61 9.49 16.16 -12.55
C PRO A 61 8.95 17.55 -12.22
N ASN A 62 9.82 18.55 -12.07
CA ASN A 62 9.43 19.93 -11.76
C ASN A 62 8.44 20.54 -12.77
N ARG A 63 8.39 20.03 -14.02
CA ARG A 63 7.40 20.43 -15.03
C ARG A 63 5.97 19.91 -14.73
N VAL A 64 5.87 18.83 -13.97
CA VAL A 64 4.62 18.25 -13.47
C VAL A 64 4.24 18.92 -12.17
N ALA A 65 5.11 18.86 -11.15
CA ALA A 65 4.81 19.35 -9.80
C ALA A 65 4.38 20.83 -9.76
N ARG A 66 5.01 21.71 -10.56
CA ARG A 66 4.68 23.15 -10.59
C ARG A 66 3.28 23.49 -11.14
N LYS A 67 2.58 22.54 -11.76
CA LYS A 67 1.19 22.74 -12.23
C LYS A 67 0.17 22.65 -11.10
N PHE A 68 0.59 22.22 -9.90
CA PHE A 68 -0.29 21.95 -8.79
C PHE A 68 0.10 22.77 -7.55
N PRO A 69 -0.84 23.03 -6.63
CA PRO A 69 -0.53 23.61 -5.33
C PRO A 69 0.52 22.81 -4.56
N SER A 70 1.32 23.46 -3.72
CA SER A 70 2.37 22.80 -2.94
C SER A 70 1.85 21.70 -2.01
N HIS A 71 0.62 21.82 -1.52
CA HIS A 71 -0.04 20.86 -0.63
C HIS A 71 -0.76 19.72 -1.36
N THR A 72 -0.57 19.58 -2.68
CA THR A 72 -1.16 18.47 -3.46
C THR A 72 -0.61 17.15 -2.96
N SER A 73 -1.49 16.17 -2.73
CA SER A 73 -1.11 14.85 -2.23
C SER A 73 0.03 14.22 -3.03
N ILE A 74 0.99 13.64 -2.32
CA ILE A 74 2.10 12.90 -2.91
C ILE A 74 1.56 11.67 -3.64
N HIS A 75 0.54 11.00 -3.10
CA HIS A 75 -0.16 9.92 -3.81
C HIS A 75 -0.69 10.37 -5.19
N CYS A 76 -1.36 11.54 -5.25
CA CYS A 76 -1.84 12.13 -6.49
C CYS A 76 -0.71 12.37 -7.50
N LEU A 77 0.39 12.97 -7.05
CA LEU A 77 1.54 13.31 -7.88
C LEU A 77 2.31 12.07 -8.36
N LEU A 78 2.45 11.05 -7.52
CA LEU A 78 3.10 9.79 -7.89
C LEU A 78 2.28 8.99 -8.89
N ALA A 79 0.96 8.89 -8.68
CA ALA A 79 0.06 8.28 -9.66
C ALA A 79 0.18 8.97 -11.03
N LEU A 80 0.27 10.30 -11.03
CA LEU A 80 0.43 11.07 -12.25
C LEU A 80 1.80 10.86 -12.91
N ASP A 81 2.88 10.81 -12.13
CA ASP A 81 4.23 10.54 -12.64
C ASP A 81 4.30 9.19 -13.37
N ILE A 82 3.75 8.13 -12.75
CA ILE A 82 3.66 6.79 -13.35
C ILE A 82 2.84 6.82 -14.64
N ALA A 83 1.67 7.47 -14.61
CA ALA A 83 0.77 7.52 -15.76
C ALA A 83 1.38 8.25 -16.97
N LEU A 84 2.23 9.25 -16.71
CA LEU A 84 2.91 10.03 -17.76
C LEU A 84 4.21 9.38 -18.25
N ASP A 85 4.84 8.53 -17.44
CA ASP A 85 6.11 7.91 -17.79
C ASP A 85 5.91 6.81 -18.83
N THR A 86 6.22 7.11 -20.08
CA THR A 86 6.21 6.18 -21.22
C THR A 86 7.61 5.77 -21.65
N SER A 87 8.63 6.03 -20.84
CA SER A 87 10.02 5.74 -21.18
C SER A 87 10.26 4.24 -21.33
N ALA A 88 11.15 3.88 -22.27
CA ALA A 88 11.63 2.51 -22.42
C ALA A 88 12.41 2.04 -21.18
N ASP A 89 12.94 2.98 -20.41
CA ASP A 89 13.69 2.69 -19.19
C ASP A 89 12.81 2.19 -18.05
N PHE A 90 11.59 2.72 -17.95
CA PHE A 90 10.60 2.30 -16.95
C PHE A 90 9.85 1.02 -17.35
N ALA A 91 9.82 0.68 -18.65
CA ALA A 91 9.04 -0.44 -19.17
C ALA A 91 9.28 -1.78 -18.44
N PRO A 92 10.54 -2.19 -18.10
CA PRO A 92 10.75 -3.46 -17.41
C PRO A 92 10.11 -3.51 -16.02
N TRP A 93 10.08 -2.39 -15.27
CA TRP A 93 9.38 -2.33 -13.99
C TRP A 93 7.86 -2.30 -14.17
N ARG A 94 7.36 -1.54 -15.15
CA ARG A 94 5.93 -1.49 -15.44
C ARG A 94 5.36 -2.84 -15.84
N GLU A 95 6.09 -3.64 -16.61
CA GLU A 95 5.73 -5.02 -16.96
C GLU A 95 5.66 -5.96 -15.73
N THR A 96 6.15 -5.52 -14.58
CA THR A 96 5.99 -6.26 -13.32
C THR A 96 4.74 -5.95 -12.54
N MET A 97 4.14 -4.80 -12.81
CA MET A 97 2.99 -4.30 -12.09
C MET A 97 1.71 -5.01 -12.56
N PRO A 98 0.70 -5.16 -11.68
CA PRO A 98 -0.61 -5.64 -12.08
C PRO A 98 -1.21 -4.73 -13.14
N LYS A 99 -2.09 -5.31 -13.95
CA LYS A 99 -2.90 -4.56 -14.88
C LYS A 99 -4.15 -4.02 -14.18
N LEU A 100 -4.93 -3.20 -14.89
CA LEU A 100 -6.16 -2.65 -14.33
C LEU A 100 -7.17 -3.76 -14.00
N GLU A 101 -7.24 -4.79 -14.84
CA GLU A 101 -8.17 -5.92 -14.68
C GLU A 101 -7.90 -6.71 -13.39
N ASP A 102 -6.64 -6.75 -12.93
CA ASP A 102 -6.27 -7.37 -11.66
C ASP A 102 -6.87 -6.58 -10.47
N PHE A 103 -6.92 -5.24 -10.57
CA PHE A 103 -7.57 -4.41 -9.56
C PHE A 103 -9.09 -4.51 -9.64
N GLU A 104 -9.67 -4.53 -10.84
CA GLU A 104 -11.11 -4.69 -11.05
C GLU A 104 -11.64 -5.99 -10.44
N ALA A 105 -10.87 -7.07 -10.54
CA ALA A 105 -11.23 -8.37 -9.97
C ALA A 105 -11.15 -8.42 -8.43
N ALA A 106 -10.34 -7.56 -7.79
CA ALA A 106 -9.94 -7.72 -6.40
C ALA A 106 -10.42 -6.59 -5.46
N GLN A 107 -10.52 -5.36 -5.98
CA GLN A 107 -10.72 -4.17 -5.17
C GLN A 107 -12.21 -3.82 -5.05
N PRO A 108 -12.75 -3.60 -3.83
CA PRO A 108 -14.15 -3.22 -3.64
C PRO A 108 -14.58 -1.96 -4.41
N PHE A 109 -13.63 -1.09 -4.74
CA PHE A 109 -13.84 0.10 -5.59
C PHE A 109 -14.53 -0.19 -6.91
N PHE A 110 -14.28 -1.36 -7.51
CA PHE A 110 -14.82 -1.74 -8.82
C PHE A 110 -16.04 -2.67 -8.74
N TRP A 111 -16.42 -3.11 -7.53
CA TRP A 111 -17.57 -3.99 -7.37
C TRP A 111 -18.87 -3.25 -7.67
N HIS A 112 -19.92 -3.99 -8.02
CA HIS A 112 -21.27 -3.43 -8.12
C HIS A 112 -21.70 -2.81 -6.77
N GLU A 113 -22.48 -1.73 -6.82
CA GLU A 113 -22.89 -0.98 -5.62
C GLU A 113 -23.61 -1.87 -4.59
N ASP A 114 -24.40 -2.85 -5.05
CA ASP A 114 -25.04 -3.83 -4.16
C ASP A 114 -24.03 -4.64 -3.34
N LEU A 115 -22.88 -4.98 -3.91
CA LEU A 115 -21.81 -5.70 -3.19
C LEU A 115 -21.05 -4.75 -2.27
N GLN A 116 -20.81 -3.52 -2.71
CA GLN A 116 -20.23 -2.48 -1.85
C GLN A 116 -21.12 -2.22 -0.61
N ALA A 117 -22.44 -2.30 -0.76
CA ALA A 117 -23.41 -2.16 0.32
C ALA A 117 -23.33 -3.30 1.35
N LEU A 118 -22.79 -4.46 1.00
CA LEU A 118 -22.59 -5.59 1.92
C LEU A 118 -21.27 -5.52 2.71
N LEU A 119 -20.38 -4.58 2.39
CA LEU A 119 -19.13 -4.41 3.13
C LEU A 119 -19.38 -4.07 4.60
N PRO A 120 -18.57 -4.61 5.53
CA PRO A 120 -18.52 -4.14 6.90
C PRO A 120 -18.28 -2.63 6.98
N LYS A 121 -18.81 -2.00 8.04
CA LYS A 121 -18.75 -0.55 8.22
C LYS A 121 -17.34 0.04 8.03
N PRO A 122 -16.25 -0.51 8.60
CA PRO A 122 -14.91 0.04 8.40
C PRO A 122 -14.45 0.01 6.94
N ALA A 123 -14.65 -1.13 6.26
CA ALA A 123 -14.30 -1.27 4.84
C ALA A 123 -15.11 -0.33 3.95
N LYS A 124 -16.40 -0.13 4.25
CA LYS A 124 -17.29 0.80 3.52
C LYS A 124 -16.88 2.27 3.73
N GLU A 125 -16.53 2.67 4.94
CA GLU A 125 -16.03 4.02 5.23
C GLU A 125 -14.72 4.31 4.46
N LEU A 126 -13.81 3.35 4.42
CA LEU A 126 -12.58 3.44 3.63
C LEU A 126 -12.88 3.54 2.14
N LEU A 127 -13.81 2.73 1.63
CA LEU A 127 -14.19 2.73 0.22
C LEU A 127 -14.77 4.08 -0.22
N VAL A 128 -15.70 4.64 0.56
CA VAL A 128 -16.29 5.96 0.28
C VAL A 128 -15.20 7.03 0.25
N LYS A 129 -14.25 6.98 1.19
CA LYS A 129 -13.10 7.89 1.20
C LYS A 129 -12.23 7.72 -0.04
N HIS A 130 -11.92 6.48 -0.44
CA HIS A 130 -11.14 6.18 -1.64
C HIS A 130 -11.80 6.72 -2.90
N GLN A 131 -13.11 6.49 -3.05
CA GLN A 131 -13.88 7.03 -4.17
C GLN A 131 -13.83 8.55 -4.18
N ALA A 132 -14.08 9.23 -3.06
CA ALA A 132 -13.99 10.69 -2.98
C ALA A 132 -12.60 11.21 -3.33
N THR A 133 -11.54 10.66 -2.72
CA THR A 133 -10.16 11.07 -2.97
C THR A 133 -9.74 10.82 -4.43
N PHE A 134 -10.14 9.70 -5.04
CA PHE A 134 -9.86 9.47 -6.45
C PHE A 134 -10.53 10.53 -7.34
N HIS A 135 -11.80 10.87 -7.08
CA HIS A 135 -12.50 11.90 -7.86
C HIS A 135 -11.82 13.27 -7.72
N GLU A 136 -11.48 13.67 -6.50
CA GLU A 136 -10.74 14.92 -6.24
C GLU A 136 -9.39 14.95 -6.98
N HIS A 137 -8.63 13.86 -6.92
CA HIS A 137 -7.36 13.74 -7.62
C HIS A 137 -7.56 13.79 -9.14
N TRP A 138 -8.55 13.06 -9.67
CA TRP A 138 -8.86 13.00 -11.10
C TRP A 138 -9.26 14.37 -11.66
N ASP A 139 -10.12 15.10 -10.97
CA ASP A 139 -10.55 16.45 -11.38
C ASP A 139 -9.34 17.39 -11.46
N LEU A 140 -8.46 17.33 -10.47
CA LEU A 140 -7.24 18.13 -10.44
C LEU A 140 -6.30 17.79 -11.61
N VAL A 141 -5.98 16.51 -11.81
CA VAL A 141 -5.00 16.09 -12.84
C VAL A 141 -5.55 16.22 -14.25
N SER A 142 -6.84 15.93 -14.47
CA SER A 142 -7.47 16.03 -15.79
C SER A 142 -7.56 17.48 -16.26
N GLY A 143 -7.79 18.43 -15.35
CA GLY A 143 -7.70 19.86 -15.64
C GLY A 143 -6.30 20.30 -16.07
N ALA A 144 -5.25 19.80 -15.40
CA ALA A 144 -3.86 20.16 -15.72
C ALA A 144 -3.27 19.41 -16.94
N PHE A 145 -3.81 18.23 -17.24
CA PHE A 145 -3.38 17.30 -18.29
C PHE A 145 -4.58 16.74 -19.07
N PRO A 146 -5.22 17.54 -19.95
CA PRO A 146 -6.48 17.17 -20.62
C PRO A 146 -6.38 16.00 -21.62
N LYS A 147 -5.16 15.59 -21.99
CA LYS A 147 -4.89 14.42 -22.84
C LYS A 147 -4.71 13.12 -22.05
N LEU A 148 -4.61 13.21 -20.72
CA LEU A 148 -4.49 12.05 -19.85
C LEU A 148 -5.80 11.27 -19.89
N ARG A 149 -5.71 9.95 -20.09
CA ARG A 149 -6.88 9.08 -20.04
C ARG A 149 -7.19 8.73 -18.59
N ARG A 150 -8.47 8.78 -18.21
CA ARG A 150 -8.93 8.42 -16.86
C ARG A 150 -8.48 7.04 -16.45
N GLU A 151 -8.60 6.06 -17.35
CA GLU A 151 -8.20 4.67 -17.13
C GLU A 151 -6.71 4.52 -16.79
N GLY A 152 -5.83 5.22 -17.52
CA GLY A 152 -4.38 5.18 -17.26
C GLY A 152 -4.01 5.81 -15.92
N TYR A 153 -4.71 6.90 -15.53
CA TYR A 153 -4.52 7.50 -14.22
C TYR A 153 -5.09 6.62 -13.10
N LEU A 154 -6.28 6.04 -13.29
CA LEU A 154 -6.91 5.12 -12.35
C LEU A 154 -6.02 3.91 -12.05
N HIS A 155 -5.47 3.28 -13.10
CA HIS A 155 -4.48 2.22 -12.96
C HIS A 155 -3.27 2.66 -12.12
N SER A 156 -2.70 3.82 -12.44
CA SER A 156 -1.52 4.34 -11.73
C SER A 156 -1.82 4.78 -10.29
N TRP A 157 -3.05 5.22 -10.02
CA TRP A 157 -3.54 5.59 -8.69
C TRP A 157 -3.63 4.37 -7.77
N PHE A 158 -4.18 3.27 -8.29
CA PHE A 158 -4.18 1.99 -7.58
C PHE A 158 -2.77 1.41 -7.41
N LEU A 159 -1.90 1.56 -8.41
CA LEU A 159 -0.49 1.18 -8.25
C LEU A 159 0.17 1.95 -7.11
N ALA A 160 0.03 3.27 -7.08
CA ALA A 160 0.60 4.10 -6.01
C ALA A 160 0.01 3.75 -4.64
N GLY A 161 -1.28 3.45 -4.55
CA GLY A 161 -1.95 3.11 -3.28
C GLY A 161 -1.54 1.74 -2.75
N THR A 162 -1.52 0.73 -3.61
CA THR A 162 -1.32 -0.68 -3.21
C THR A 162 0.14 -1.09 -3.04
N ARG A 163 1.11 -0.26 -3.47
CA ARG A 163 2.54 -0.63 -3.57
C ARG A 163 3.50 0.37 -2.96
N SER A 164 2.99 1.46 -2.39
CA SER A 164 3.84 2.46 -1.78
C SER A 164 4.33 2.00 -0.41
N PHE A 165 5.52 2.46 -0.09
CA PHE A 165 6.15 2.33 1.21
C PHE A 165 6.17 3.69 1.87
N TYR A 166 6.10 3.70 3.20
CA TYR A 166 6.42 4.90 3.95
C TYR A 166 7.87 5.32 3.67
N TYR A 167 8.04 6.60 3.36
CA TYR A 167 9.32 7.20 3.02
C TYR A 167 9.33 8.65 3.47
N GLU A 168 10.38 9.05 4.18
CA GLU A 168 10.46 10.38 4.76
C GLU A 168 11.71 11.12 4.31
N THR A 169 11.50 12.38 3.94
CA THR A 169 12.55 13.37 3.72
C THR A 169 12.14 14.65 4.45
N PRO A 170 13.07 15.58 4.73
CA PRO A 170 12.73 16.84 5.40
C PRO A 170 11.58 17.60 4.74
N LYS A 171 11.51 17.61 3.40
CA LYS A 171 10.41 18.27 2.67
C LYS A 171 9.06 17.57 2.85
N MET A 172 9.05 16.26 3.05
CA MET A 172 7.82 15.49 3.21
C MET A 172 7.21 15.63 4.61
N LEU A 173 7.93 16.26 5.55
CA LEU A 173 7.39 16.61 6.87
C LEU A 173 6.21 17.57 6.81
N GLU A 174 6.09 18.33 5.72
CA GLU A 174 4.95 19.23 5.43
C GLU A 174 3.66 18.47 5.05
N TYR A 175 3.76 17.16 4.77
CA TYR A 175 2.65 16.32 4.35
C TYR A 175 2.17 15.42 5.49
N PRO A 176 0.89 14.99 5.47
CA PRO A 176 0.37 13.98 6.40
C PRO A 176 1.23 12.71 6.37
N VAL A 177 1.46 12.07 7.52
CA VAL A 177 2.29 10.86 7.63
C VAL A 177 1.86 9.77 6.64
N MET A 178 0.55 9.59 6.47
CA MET A 178 -0.01 8.60 5.54
C MET A 178 0.19 8.92 4.05
N ASP A 179 0.56 10.16 3.72
CA ASP A 179 0.84 10.60 2.36
C ASP A 179 2.35 10.63 2.09
N ARG A 180 3.19 10.25 3.05
CA ARG A 180 4.66 10.19 2.88
C ARG A 180 5.07 8.91 2.17
N LEU A 181 4.80 8.87 0.87
CA LEU A 181 4.84 7.66 0.06
C LEU A 181 6.06 7.60 -0.88
N ALA A 182 6.52 6.38 -1.15
CA ALA A 182 7.46 6.08 -2.21
C ALA A 182 7.19 4.72 -2.86
N LEU A 183 7.46 4.62 -4.16
CA LEU A 183 7.48 3.37 -4.89
C LEU A 183 8.92 2.90 -5.08
N MET A 184 9.17 1.65 -4.72
CA MET A 184 10.51 1.09 -4.65
C MET A 184 10.57 -0.14 -5.57
N PRO A 185 11.32 -0.07 -6.69
CA PRO A 185 11.41 -1.18 -7.61
C PRO A 185 11.84 -2.47 -6.90
N ALA A 186 11.19 -3.59 -7.26
CA ALA A 186 11.42 -4.93 -6.71
C ALA A 186 11.00 -5.13 -5.25
N ALA A 187 11.03 -4.10 -4.41
CA ALA A 187 10.50 -4.17 -3.05
C ALA A 187 8.96 -4.28 -3.05
N ASP A 188 8.30 -3.61 -4.00
CA ASP A 188 6.86 -3.69 -4.25
C ASP A 188 6.33 -5.06 -4.74
N LEU A 189 7.23 -6.02 -4.97
CA LEU A 189 6.91 -7.38 -5.40
C LEU A 189 6.85 -8.38 -4.24
N PHE A 190 7.27 -7.98 -3.03
CA PHE A 190 7.12 -8.81 -1.84
C PHE A 190 5.67 -8.82 -1.39
N ASN A 191 5.11 -10.01 -1.21
CA ASN A 191 3.75 -10.16 -0.70
C ASN A 191 3.71 -9.94 0.82
N HIS A 192 2.49 -9.71 1.31
CA HIS A 192 2.21 -9.59 2.73
C HIS A 192 2.27 -10.93 3.47
N ALA A 193 2.84 -10.91 4.67
CA ALA A 193 2.61 -11.89 5.71
C ALA A 193 2.51 -11.17 7.07
N GLU A 194 1.90 -11.83 8.05
CA GLU A 194 1.76 -11.33 9.43
C GLU A 194 3.11 -10.86 9.98
N THR A 195 4.13 -11.69 9.83
CA THR A 195 5.54 -11.38 10.06
C THR A 195 6.30 -11.63 8.77
N GLY A 196 7.36 -10.86 8.54
CA GLY A 196 8.16 -10.99 7.35
C GLY A 196 9.50 -10.31 7.49
N CYS A 197 10.22 -10.23 6.37
CA CYS A 197 11.52 -9.61 6.28
C CYS A 197 11.57 -8.23 6.95
N GLU A 198 12.68 -7.97 7.62
CA GLU A 198 12.97 -6.68 8.22
C GLU A 198 13.27 -5.67 7.11
N VAL A 199 12.55 -4.56 7.14
CA VAL A 199 12.80 -3.44 6.24
C VAL A 199 13.48 -2.31 6.98
N SER A 200 14.51 -1.73 6.37
CA SER A 200 15.19 -0.58 6.97
C SER A 200 15.51 0.47 5.91
N PHE A 201 15.54 1.72 6.35
CA PHE A 201 15.82 2.85 5.49
C PHE A 201 17.04 3.62 6.01
N THR A 202 17.93 3.98 5.11
CA THR A 202 19.11 4.81 5.37
C THR A 202 19.12 5.99 4.40
N PRO A 203 19.92 7.05 4.63
CA PRO A 203 20.14 8.11 3.64
C PRO A 203 20.79 7.62 2.33
N THR A 204 21.24 6.37 2.35
CA THR A 204 21.73 5.49 1.28
C THR A 204 20.72 4.89 0.32
N ALA A 205 19.84 4.12 0.95
CA ALA A 205 19.14 3.02 0.34
C ALA A 205 18.05 2.51 1.29
N TYR A 206 17.09 1.83 0.70
CA TYR A 206 16.13 0.98 1.39
C TYR A 206 16.58 -0.48 1.32
N THR A 207 16.56 -1.22 2.42
CA THR A 207 17.00 -2.62 2.45
C THR A 207 15.92 -3.54 2.99
N VAL A 208 15.88 -4.75 2.43
CA VAL A 208 15.07 -5.86 2.91
C VAL A 208 16.02 -6.96 3.37
N SER A 209 15.88 -7.39 4.62
CA SER A 209 16.72 -8.43 5.21
C SER A 209 15.88 -9.62 5.68
N ALA A 210 16.40 -10.82 5.48
CA ALA A 210 15.72 -12.06 5.86
C ALA A 210 15.48 -12.11 7.38
N ASP A 211 14.22 -12.20 7.80
CA ASP A 211 13.76 -12.34 9.19
C ASP A 211 14.06 -13.74 9.78
N ARG A 212 14.17 -14.73 8.89
CA ARG A 212 14.47 -16.13 9.20
C ARG A 212 15.38 -16.77 8.15
N SER A 213 15.71 -18.04 8.36
CA SER A 213 16.34 -18.82 7.30
C SER A 213 15.30 -19.27 6.27
N TYR A 214 15.67 -19.20 5.00
CA TYR A 214 14.84 -19.65 3.88
C TYR A 214 15.57 -20.75 3.10
N ARG A 215 14.83 -21.76 2.64
CA ARG A 215 15.24 -22.81 1.71
C ARG A 215 14.90 -22.38 0.28
N PRO A 216 15.62 -22.89 -0.73
CA PRO A 216 15.26 -22.65 -2.13
C PRO A 216 13.78 -22.99 -2.39
N GLY A 217 13.06 -22.10 -3.06
CA GLY A 217 11.64 -22.25 -3.40
C GLY A 217 10.66 -21.70 -2.36
N GLU A 218 11.10 -21.35 -1.14
CA GLU A 218 10.24 -20.68 -0.17
C GLU A 218 9.93 -19.24 -0.62
N GLU A 219 8.66 -18.85 -0.47
CA GLU A 219 8.22 -17.46 -0.66
C GLU A 219 8.76 -16.59 0.46
N ILE A 220 9.21 -15.39 0.09
CA ILE A 220 9.73 -14.39 1.01
C ILE A 220 8.73 -13.23 1.01
N CYS A 221 8.24 -12.89 2.20
CA CYS A 221 7.24 -11.86 2.41
C CYS A 221 7.81 -10.72 3.26
N ILE A 222 7.16 -9.57 3.20
CA ILE A 222 7.31 -8.48 4.17
C ILE A 222 5.98 -8.31 4.93
N SER A 223 5.99 -7.60 6.06
CA SER A 223 4.75 -7.12 6.65
C SER A 223 4.40 -5.76 6.04
N TYR A 224 3.13 -5.59 5.68
CA TYR A 224 2.61 -4.29 5.22
C TYR A 224 2.18 -3.41 6.40
N GLY A 225 2.08 -4.00 7.60
CA GLY A 225 1.57 -3.37 8.80
C GLY A 225 0.57 -4.26 9.54
N GLU A 226 0.20 -3.81 10.74
CA GLU A 226 -0.81 -4.44 11.61
C GLU A 226 -2.22 -4.05 11.12
N HIS A 227 -2.65 -4.64 10.01
CA HIS A 227 -3.90 -4.27 9.32
C HIS A 227 -5.00 -5.33 9.50
N SER A 228 -6.24 -4.88 9.72
CA SER A 228 -7.41 -5.75 9.71
C SER A 228 -7.75 -6.21 8.29
N ASN A 229 -8.56 -7.27 8.16
CA ASN A 229 -9.01 -7.73 6.85
C ASN A 229 -9.89 -6.68 6.14
N ASP A 230 -10.66 -5.88 6.88
CA ASP A 230 -11.40 -4.74 6.32
C ASP A 230 -10.47 -3.73 5.62
N PHE A 231 -9.31 -3.45 6.22
CA PHE A 231 -8.31 -2.55 5.65
C PHE A 231 -7.58 -3.20 4.48
N LEU A 232 -7.10 -4.45 4.66
CA LEU A 232 -6.40 -5.19 3.60
C LEU A 232 -7.25 -5.35 2.34
N LEU A 233 -8.55 -5.62 2.50
CA LEU A 233 -9.47 -5.75 1.38
C LEU A 233 -9.62 -4.44 0.62
N THR A 234 -9.88 -3.33 1.31
CA THR A 234 -10.20 -2.05 0.66
C THR A 234 -8.97 -1.31 0.12
N GLU A 235 -7.79 -1.52 0.71
CA GLU A 235 -6.54 -0.85 0.33
C GLU A 235 -5.67 -1.71 -0.59
N TYR A 236 -5.66 -3.03 -0.39
CA TYR A 236 -4.78 -3.95 -1.11
C TYR A 236 -5.50 -5.04 -1.91
N GLY A 237 -6.81 -5.22 -1.73
CA GLY A 237 -7.62 -6.13 -2.56
C GLY A 237 -7.49 -7.59 -2.17
N PHE A 238 -7.12 -7.89 -0.92
CA PHE A 238 -7.07 -9.27 -0.44
C PHE A 238 -7.44 -9.35 1.05
N VAL A 239 -7.81 -10.54 1.49
CA VAL A 239 -7.98 -10.88 2.91
C VAL A 239 -7.07 -12.06 3.25
N LEU A 240 -6.66 -12.14 4.51
CA LEU A 240 -5.96 -13.31 5.05
C LEU A 240 -6.98 -14.24 5.71
N SER A 241 -6.78 -15.56 5.54
CA SER A 241 -7.58 -16.57 6.24
C SER A 241 -7.39 -16.50 7.75
N ASP A 242 -6.13 -16.31 8.18
CA ASP A 242 -5.72 -16.17 9.57
C ASP A 242 -4.99 -14.85 9.71
N ASN A 243 -5.63 -13.88 10.37
CA ASN A 243 -5.07 -12.55 10.62
C ASN A 243 -5.12 -12.23 12.11
N CYS A 244 -3.96 -12.22 12.78
CA CYS A 244 -3.89 -11.91 14.20
C CYS A 244 -4.18 -10.42 14.51
N TRP A 245 -4.11 -9.56 13.50
CA TRP A 245 -4.43 -8.13 13.57
C TRP A 245 -5.86 -7.82 13.15
N ASP A 246 -6.68 -8.84 12.89
CA ASP A 246 -8.07 -8.61 12.49
C ASP A 246 -8.89 -8.02 13.63
N MET A 247 -9.81 -7.15 13.24
CA MET A 247 -10.65 -6.41 14.16
C MET A 247 -12.07 -6.35 13.62
N VAL A 248 -13.05 -6.67 14.45
CA VAL A 248 -14.46 -6.52 14.10
C VAL A 248 -15.03 -5.25 14.69
N CYS A 249 -15.74 -4.46 13.88
CA CYS A 249 -16.49 -3.31 14.34
C CYS A 249 -17.85 -3.73 14.88
N ILE A 250 -18.15 -3.35 16.11
CA ILE A 250 -19.41 -3.64 16.81
C ILE A 250 -20.21 -2.37 17.10
N ASP A 251 -20.00 -1.32 16.31
CA ASP A 251 -20.69 -0.05 16.45
C ASP A 251 -22.22 -0.23 16.47
N ASP A 252 -22.76 -1.06 15.59
CA ASP A 252 -24.21 -1.27 15.47
C ASP A 252 -24.80 -1.87 16.76
N VAL A 253 -24.03 -2.68 17.49
CA VAL A 253 -24.46 -3.24 18.78
C VAL A 253 -24.28 -2.22 19.90
N VAL A 254 -23.15 -1.53 19.95
CA VAL A 254 -22.83 -0.62 21.06
C VAL A 254 -23.69 0.63 20.99
N LEU A 255 -23.82 1.26 19.83
CA LEU A 255 -24.55 2.52 19.67
C LEU A 255 -26.02 2.40 20.06
N ASP A 256 -26.65 1.26 19.75
CA ASP A 256 -28.05 0.97 20.10
C ASP A 256 -28.27 0.82 21.61
N THR A 257 -27.21 0.53 22.38
CA THR A 257 -27.28 0.40 23.85
C THR A 257 -27.03 1.71 24.59
N LEU A 258 -26.53 2.74 23.91
CA LEU A 258 -26.20 4.02 24.54
C LEU A 258 -27.45 4.91 24.63
N SER A 259 -27.71 5.43 25.83
CA SER A 259 -28.65 6.55 25.98
C SER A 259 -28.16 7.79 25.20
N PRO A 260 -29.06 8.69 24.78
CA PRO A 260 -28.66 9.94 24.10
C PRO A 260 -27.65 10.77 24.89
N TRP A 261 -27.76 10.79 26.22
CA TRP A 261 -26.81 11.48 27.09
C TRP A 261 -25.42 10.84 27.04
N GLN A 262 -25.33 9.49 27.11
CA GLN A 262 -24.05 8.78 27.01
C GLN A 262 -23.40 8.98 25.63
N ALA A 263 -24.17 8.85 24.56
CA ALA A 263 -23.67 9.08 23.20
C ALA A 263 -23.13 10.51 23.04
N ALA A 264 -23.82 11.52 23.56
CA ALA A 264 -23.37 12.91 23.55
C ALA A 264 -22.07 13.13 24.37
N GLN A 265 -21.95 12.51 25.55
CA GLN A 265 -20.70 12.57 26.33
C GLN A 265 -19.54 11.90 25.59
N MET A 266 -19.77 10.72 25.01
CA MET A 266 -18.74 10.02 24.24
C MET A 266 -18.33 10.81 23.00
N GLN A 267 -19.28 11.45 22.31
CA GLN A 267 -18.98 12.30 21.17
C GLN A 267 -18.10 13.50 21.57
N LYS A 268 -18.42 14.16 22.69
CA LYS A 268 -17.64 15.29 23.22
C LYS A 268 -16.18 14.89 23.53
N GLU A 269 -15.98 13.67 24.01
CA GLU A 269 -14.66 13.13 24.33
C GLU A 269 -13.96 12.47 23.12
N GLY A 270 -14.58 12.46 21.92
CA GLY A 270 -14.05 11.81 20.72
C GLY A 270 -14.03 10.28 20.79
N LEU A 271 -14.85 9.69 21.68
CA LEU A 271 -14.91 8.26 21.97
C LEU A 271 -16.09 7.54 21.29
N LEU A 272 -17.03 8.27 20.68
CA LEU A 272 -18.15 7.65 19.97
C LEU A 272 -17.65 6.93 18.70
N GLY A 273 -18.16 5.71 18.48
CA GLY A 273 -17.88 4.89 17.31
C GLY A 273 -16.45 4.33 17.23
N ARG A 274 -16.23 3.45 16.25
CA ARG A 274 -15.03 2.61 16.11
C ARG A 274 -14.80 1.74 17.35
N PHE A 275 -15.87 1.15 17.86
CA PHE A 275 -15.80 0.10 18.86
C PHE A 275 -15.34 -1.18 18.17
N LEU A 276 -14.04 -1.46 18.29
CA LEU A 276 -13.38 -2.57 17.64
C LEU A 276 -12.99 -3.64 18.67
N LEU A 277 -13.24 -4.91 18.35
CA LEU A 277 -12.79 -6.08 19.12
C LEU A 277 -11.78 -6.89 18.31
N ASP A 278 -10.70 -7.33 18.96
CA ASP A 278 -9.77 -8.31 18.39
C ASP A 278 -10.31 -9.74 18.50
N SER A 279 -9.57 -10.70 17.95
CA SER A 279 -9.91 -12.13 17.98
C SER A 279 -10.01 -12.74 19.39
N ASN A 280 -9.43 -12.09 20.41
CA ASN A 280 -9.54 -12.48 21.81
C ASN A 280 -10.66 -11.73 22.55
N GLY A 281 -11.48 -10.96 21.82
CA GLY A 281 -12.55 -10.14 22.39
C GLY A 281 -12.04 -8.93 23.16
N ILE A 282 -10.77 -8.53 22.99
CA ILE A 282 -10.20 -7.41 23.71
C ILE A 282 -10.43 -6.12 22.92
N PRO A 283 -11.01 -5.06 23.53
CA PRO A 283 -11.27 -3.80 22.84
C PRO A 283 -10.00 -3.12 22.32
N CYS A 284 -10.10 -2.30 21.26
CA CYS A 284 -8.97 -1.53 20.75
C CYS A 284 -8.43 -0.50 21.77
N ARG A 285 -7.20 -0.02 21.55
CA ARG A 285 -6.52 0.93 22.47
C ARG A 285 -7.33 2.20 22.75
N LYS A 286 -8.10 2.70 21.77
CA LYS A 286 -9.00 3.86 21.94
C LYS A 286 -9.98 3.61 23.08
N THR A 287 -10.57 2.41 23.14
CA THR A 287 -11.53 1.98 24.16
C THR A 287 -10.86 1.60 25.49
N ARG A 288 -9.59 1.14 25.47
CA ARG A 288 -8.86 0.77 26.70
C ARG A 288 -8.39 1.97 27.55
N ARG A 289 -8.25 3.18 26.98
CA ARG A 289 -7.57 4.32 27.61
C ARG A 289 -8.20 4.90 28.89
N ARG A 290 -9.34 4.39 29.40
CA ARG A 290 -10.03 4.97 30.56
C ARG A 290 -10.38 4.05 31.74
N PHE A 291 -9.98 2.77 31.74
CA PHE A 291 -10.21 1.89 32.90
C PHE A 291 -9.04 1.79 33.89
N GLY A 292 -8.00 2.64 33.74
CA GLY A 292 -6.90 2.75 34.69
C GLY A 292 -6.75 4.18 35.19
N GLY A 293 -7.39 4.50 36.31
CA GLY A 293 -7.31 5.81 36.97
C GLY A 293 -8.46 6.03 37.94
N VAL A 294 -8.35 5.42 39.13
CA VAL A 294 -8.84 6.03 40.38
C VAL A 294 -7.71 6.90 40.90
#